data_AF-A0A928RV13-F1
#
_entry.id   AF-A0A928RV13-F1
#
_cell.length_a   1.000
_cell.length_b   1.000
_cell.length_c   1.000
_cell.angle_alpha   90.00
_cell.angle_beta   90.00
_cell.angle_gamma   90.00
#
_symmetry.space_group_name_H-M   'P 1'
#
loop_
_entity.id
_entity.type
_entity.pdbx_description
1 polymer ?
#
loop_
_entity_poly.entity_id
_entity_poly.type
_entity_poly.pdbx_seq_one_letter_code
_entity_poly.pdbx_strand_id
1 'polypeptide(L)'
;MAEQYPNQYYAELAEMIIKSPSLTTKSGEVCFYEGKAKSYQVVSKIVEKPKTKTSFFWTPWFAGIKRKKEVEVRQEQETEYYKGTLYITNMRIVFKCKVDAFDLPINAITTIKQYRDGIRVVSGTRAFDVMTKEVAQVLHIIEIMNKAFDAQENQASAQTTSAPKSTAPSASATSSRSRNDDYVIAAFIHYCEYGGKPIGKTSNDYPSYFNYDFHVNNPAKYHQKVVDEGYLEPAPLSVSLGNLKVDQLKQILIANGLPEKGKKDALIQRIVEGVNLSTLKLEVVYVPTDKGWEHLKKYEYLFIVKKYNITPAEYEAKQAELNSNRTNDIIWRILNDKFNEYNMEGYVGGARNVLLSQAELLASEDKNTDALYHYIAVLYYDMKSYENGSIEDVWLAPAIVKAIYDKKEFYSAEMVDRCFDRYPLPQYKMSKAKFAKLLNLIFEDETIDLSTL
;
A
#
# COMPACT_ATOMS: atom_id res chain seq x y z
N MET A 1 0.48 11.41 36.96
CA MET A 1 0.25 11.88 35.57
C MET A 1 -0.40 13.26 35.54
N ALA A 2 -1.59 13.48 36.11
CA ALA A 2 -2.22 14.81 36.13
C ALA A 2 -1.41 15.90 36.88
N GLU A 3 -0.73 15.56 37.98
CA GLU A 3 0.13 16.50 38.73
C GLU A 3 1.43 16.85 37.99
N GLN A 4 1.85 16.03 37.02
CA GLN A 4 3.13 16.17 36.34
C GLN A 4 3.00 16.89 34.98
N TYR A 5 1.81 16.84 34.37
CA TYR A 5 1.47 17.51 33.12
C TYR A 5 0.00 18.00 33.19
N PRO A 6 -0.25 19.24 33.65
CA PRO A 6 -1.61 19.74 33.88
C PRO A 6 -2.28 20.10 32.55
N ASN A 7 -2.82 19.10 31.86
CA ASN A 7 -3.78 19.29 30.78
C ASN A 7 -5.04 18.45 31.05
N GLN A 8 -6.17 18.88 30.49
CA GLN A 8 -7.47 18.24 30.69
C GLN A 8 -7.49 16.76 30.24
N TYR A 9 -6.65 16.39 29.27
CA TYR A 9 -6.57 15.02 28.73
C TYR A 9 -5.89 14.05 29.70
N TYR A 10 -4.88 14.49 30.47
CA TYR A 10 -4.25 13.67 31.51
C TYR A 10 -5.15 13.48 32.74
N ALA A 11 -6.06 14.43 33.02
CA ALA A 11 -7.07 14.27 34.05
C ALA A 11 -8.08 13.17 33.67
N GLU A 12 -8.55 13.19 32.42
CA GLU A 12 -9.45 12.17 31.89
C GLU A 12 -8.79 10.77 31.83
N LEU A 13 -7.52 10.68 31.39
CA LEU A 13 -6.76 9.42 31.43
C LEU A 13 -6.52 8.92 32.85
N ALA A 14 -6.40 9.81 33.84
CA ALA A 14 -6.20 9.43 35.23
C ALA A 14 -7.42 8.69 35.81
N GLU A 15 -8.63 9.04 35.37
CA GLU A 15 -9.88 8.35 35.75
C GLU A 15 -9.97 6.94 35.15
N MET A 16 -9.27 6.69 34.04
CA MET A 16 -9.29 5.40 33.32
C MET A 16 -8.20 4.42 33.79
N ILE A 17 -7.41 4.77 34.81
CA ILE A 17 -6.30 3.93 35.29
C ILE A 17 -6.82 2.64 35.92
N ILE A 18 -6.37 1.51 35.38
CA ILE A 18 -6.56 0.18 35.97
C ILE A 18 -5.47 -0.03 37.02
N LYS A 19 -5.86 -0.03 38.30
CA LYS A 19 -4.93 -0.11 39.44
C LYS A 19 -4.18 -1.45 39.53
N SER A 20 -4.80 -2.53 39.07
CA SER A 20 -4.25 -3.89 39.16
C SER A 20 -4.52 -4.68 37.87
N PRO A 21 -3.85 -4.32 36.75
CA PRO A 21 -4.05 -5.03 35.49
C PRO A 21 -3.45 -6.44 35.56
N SER A 22 -3.99 -7.39 34.79
CA SER A 22 -3.39 -8.73 34.66
C SER A 22 -2.13 -8.75 33.79
N LEU A 23 -1.77 -7.61 33.19
CA LEU A 23 -0.54 -7.39 32.44
C LEU A 23 0.62 -7.06 33.39
N THR A 24 1.78 -7.68 33.18
CA THR A 24 3.03 -7.28 33.83
C THR A 24 3.50 -5.95 33.26
N THR A 25 3.43 -4.89 34.08
CA THR A 25 3.82 -3.53 33.70
C THR A 25 5.29 -3.24 34.03
N LYS A 26 5.92 -2.38 33.22
CA LYS A 26 7.26 -1.83 33.48
C LYS A 26 7.18 -0.68 34.51
N SER A 27 8.33 -0.27 35.04
CA SER A 27 8.40 0.92 35.90
C SER A 27 7.86 2.15 35.16
N GLY A 28 6.90 2.86 35.75
CA GLY A 28 6.23 4.02 35.14
C GLY A 28 5.18 3.69 34.08
N GLU A 29 4.92 2.40 33.80
CA GLU A 29 3.87 1.98 32.87
C GLU A 29 2.52 1.89 33.59
N VAL A 30 1.50 2.53 32.99
CA VAL A 30 0.15 2.64 33.51
C VAL A 30 -0.82 2.06 32.48
N CYS A 31 -1.68 1.15 32.92
CA CYS A 31 -2.70 0.52 32.09
C CYS A 31 -4.00 1.32 32.14
N PHE A 32 -4.56 1.64 30.96
CA PHE A 32 -5.83 2.36 30.82
C PHE A 32 -6.97 1.45 30.35
N TYR A 33 -6.63 0.31 29.75
CA TYR A 33 -7.61 -0.63 29.21
C TYR A 33 -7.17 -2.07 29.41
N GLU A 34 -8.10 -2.91 29.85
CA GLU A 34 -7.97 -4.37 29.88
C GLU A 34 -9.33 -4.95 29.53
N GLY A 35 -9.41 -5.63 28.38
CA GLY A 35 -10.69 -6.14 27.88
C GLY A 35 -10.55 -7.43 27.09
N LYS A 36 -11.64 -8.21 27.03
CA LYS A 36 -11.69 -9.45 26.26
C LYS A 36 -11.73 -9.15 24.77
N ALA A 37 -10.86 -9.79 24.01
CA ALA A 37 -10.77 -9.62 22.58
C ALA A 37 -10.50 -10.95 21.86
N LYS A 38 -10.49 -10.94 20.52
CA LYS A 38 -10.19 -12.12 19.70
C LYS A 38 -9.34 -11.75 18.48
N SER A 39 -8.44 -12.63 18.09
CA SER A 39 -7.88 -12.67 16.73
C SER A 39 -8.62 -13.72 15.90
N TYR A 40 -8.41 -13.69 14.58
CA TYR A 40 -8.91 -14.72 13.69
C TYR A 40 -7.88 -15.09 12.62
N GLN A 41 -7.94 -16.32 12.12
CA GLN A 41 -7.18 -16.76 10.96
C GLN A 41 -8.09 -17.51 9.98
N VAL A 42 -7.85 -17.29 8.68
CA VAL A 42 -8.53 -18.04 7.62
C VAL A 42 -7.72 -19.31 7.36
N VAL A 43 -8.28 -20.46 7.73
CA VAL A 43 -7.68 -21.77 7.51
C VAL A 43 -8.39 -22.47 6.35
N SER A 44 -7.63 -23.19 5.53
CA SER A 44 -8.19 -24.02 4.46
C SER A 44 -8.39 -25.44 4.96
N LYS A 45 -9.61 -25.96 4.89
CA LYS A 45 -9.92 -27.36 5.16
C LYS A 45 -10.25 -28.08 3.87
N ILE A 46 -9.66 -29.26 3.72
CA ILE A 46 -9.96 -30.16 2.60
C ILE A 46 -11.18 -30.99 2.99
N VAL A 47 -12.27 -30.82 2.26
CA VAL A 47 -13.52 -31.56 2.47
C VAL A 47 -13.72 -32.51 1.28
N GLU A 48 -13.73 -33.80 1.58
CA GLU A 48 -13.99 -34.86 0.60
C GLU A 48 -15.49 -35.18 0.56
N LYS A 49 -16.15 -34.95 -0.58
CA LYS A 49 -17.55 -35.35 -0.79
C LYS A 49 -17.64 -36.47 -1.83
N PRO A 50 -18.27 -37.62 -1.50
CA PRO A 50 -18.45 -38.70 -2.47
C PRO A 50 -19.48 -38.29 -3.53
N LYS A 51 -19.11 -38.43 -4.80
CA LYS A 51 -19.98 -38.15 -5.95
C LYS A 51 -20.09 -39.38 -6.84
N THR A 52 -21.30 -39.86 -7.07
CA THR A 52 -21.57 -40.95 -8.02
C THR A 52 -21.93 -40.36 -9.38
N LYS A 53 -21.04 -40.53 -10.36
CA LYS A 53 -21.37 -40.25 -11.77
C LYS A 53 -21.88 -41.54 -12.43
N THR A 54 -23.04 -41.42 -13.07
CA THR A 54 -23.64 -42.49 -13.86
C THR A 54 -23.50 -42.11 -15.32
N SER A 55 -22.70 -42.86 -16.08
CA SER A 55 -22.49 -42.60 -17.50
C SER A 55 -23.16 -43.69 -18.32
N PHE A 56 -23.96 -43.27 -19.30
CA PHE A 56 -24.55 -44.14 -20.30
C PHE A 56 -23.61 -44.23 -21.49
N PHE A 57 -23.33 -45.45 -21.97
CA PHE A 57 -22.60 -45.63 -23.22
C PHE A 57 -23.42 -46.50 -24.17
N TRP A 58 -23.32 -46.18 -25.46
CA TRP A 58 -24.08 -46.82 -26.52
C TRP A 58 -23.11 -47.37 -27.55
N THR A 59 -23.22 -48.66 -27.86
CA THR A 59 -22.56 -49.29 -29.00
C THR A 59 -23.59 -50.03 -29.83
N PRO A 60 -23.36 -50.32 -31.12
CA PRO A 60 -24.42 -50.77 -32.03
C PRO A 60 -25.07 -52.12 -31.66
N TRP A 61 -24.50 -52.87 -30.72
CA TRP A 61 -24.99 -54.19 -30.30
C TRP A 61 -25.43 -54.27 -28.82
N PHE A 62 -25.13 -53.29 -27.95
CA PHE A 62 -25.66 -53.22 -26.57
C PHE A 62 -25.59 -51.80 -26.00
N ALA A 63 -26.54 -51.49 -25.10
CA ALA A 63 -26.53 -50.31 -24.22
C ALA A 63 -26.26 -50.74 -22.77
N GLY A 64 -25.37 -50.04 -22.07
CA GLY A 64 -24.99 -50.36 -20.69
C GLY A 64 -24.75 -49.12 -19.82
N ILE A 65 -25.01 -49.29 -18.52
CA ILE A 65 -24.81 -48.25 -17.50
C ILE A 65 -23.56 -48.57 -16.69
N LYS A 66 -22.55 -47.68 -16.70
CA LYS A 66 -21.43 -47.74 -15.75
C LYS A 66 -21.63 -46.68 -14.66
N ARG A 67 -21.52 -47.10 -13.39
CA ARG A 67 -21.47 -46.20 -12.23
C ARG A 67 -20.04 -46.17 -11.71
N LYS A 68 -19.43 -44.98 -11.67
CA LYS A 68 -18.10 -44.77 -11.08
C LYS A 68 -18.27 -43.91 -9.83
N LYS A 69 -17.66 -44.33 -8.72
CA LYS A 69 -17.55 -43.53 -7.50
C LYS A 69 -16.31 -42.65 -7.64
N GLU A 70 -16.50 -41.34 -7.62
CA GLU A 70 -15.41 -40.36 -7.54
C GLU A 70 -15.55 -39.58 -6.22
N VAL A 71 -14.42 -39.12 -5.68
CA VAL A 71 -14.39 -38.26 -4.50
C VAL A 71 -14.05 -36.87 -4.99
N GLU A 72 -14.98 -35.93 -4.80
CA GLU A 72 -14.74 -34.52 -5.11
C GLU A 72 -14.06 -33.89 -3.89
N VAL A 73 -12.81 -33.50 -4.06
CA VAL A 73 -12.02 -32.81 -3.04
C VAL A 73 -12.27 -31.31 -3.21
N ARG A 74 -12.87 -30.65 -2.23
CA ARG A 74 -13.08 -29.20 -2.21
C ARG A 74 -12.28 -28.58 -1.07
N GLN A 75 -11.60 -27.49 -1.36
CA GLN A 75 -10.96 -26.66 -0.35
C GLN A 75 -11.99 -25.62 0.13
N GLU A 76 -12.45 -25.77 1.37
CA GLU A 76 -13.36 -24.82 2.02
C GLU A 76 -12.52 -23.93 2.97
N GLN A 77 -12.72 -22.62 2.92
CA GLN A 77 -12.07 -21.67 3.84
C GLN A 77 -12.95 -21.50 5.09
N GLU A 78 -12.41 -21.81 6.26
CA GLU A 78 -13.05 -21.55 7.54
C GLU A 78 -12.27 -20.47 8.30
N THR A 79 -12.98 -19.59 9.00
CA THR A 79 -12.36 -18.61 9.89
C THR A 79 -12.35 -19.17 11.32
N GLU A 80 -11.16 -19.42 11.86
CA GLU A 80 -10.98 -19.79 13.25
C GLU A 80 -10.73 -18.56 14.11
N TYR A 81 -11.32 -18.53 15.32
CA TYR A 81 -11.21 -17.40 16.24
C TYR A 81 -10.48 -17.79 17.52
N TYR A 82 -9.52 -16.98 17.94
CA TYR A 82 -8.71 -17.22 19.13
C TYR A 82 -9.01 -16.16 20.18
N LYS A 83 -9.45 -16.59 21.36
CA LYS A 83 -9.77 -15.69 22.47
C LYS A 83 -8.48 -15.17 23.12
N GLY A 84 -8.47 -13.89 23.45
CA GLY A 84 -7.36 -13.21 24.11
C GLY A 84 -7.80 -12.03 24.95
N THR A 85 -6.82 -11.29 25.46
CA THR A 85 -7.03 -10.05 26.23
C THR A 85 -6.23 -8.93 25.59
N LEU A 86 -6.90 -7.80 25.32
CA LEU A 86 -6.29 -6.58 24.81
C LEU A 86 -6.00 -5.63 25.97
N TYR A 87 -4.81 -5.04 25.95
CA TYR A 87 -4.34 -4.06 26.91
C TYR A 87 -3.86 -2.81 26.19
N ILE A 88 -4.16 -1.64 26.75
CA ILE A 88 -3.65 -0.35 26.27
C ILE A 88 -3.01 0.35 27.46
N THR A 89 -1.74 0.69 27.33
CA THR A 89 -0.96 1.39 28.35
C THR A 89 -0.44 2.71 27.80
N ASN A 90 0.10 3.56 28.66
CA ASN A 90 0.82 4.78 28.25
C ASN A 90 2.10 4.51 27.45
N MET A 91 2.53 3.25 27.29
CA MET A 91 3.76 2.90 26.57
C MET A 91 3.53 1.99 25.37
N ARG A 92 2.48 1.16 25.37
CA ARG A 92 2.29 0.10 24.38
C ARG A 92 0.84 -0.39 24.28
N ILE A 93 0.54 -1.06 23.17
CA ILE A 93 -0.67 -1.86 23.00
C ILE A 93 -0.27 -3.33 22.97
N VAL A 94 -0.91 -4.14 23.81
CA VAL A 94 -0.60 -5.57 23.95
C VAL A 94 -1.87 -6.38 23.71
N PHE A 95 -1.79 -7.37 22.82
CA PHE A 95 -2.84 -8.38 22.68
C PHE A 95 -2.26 -9.75 23.04
N LYS A 96 -2.70 -10.30 24.16
CA LYS A 96 -2.31 -11.64 24.61
C LYS A 96 -3.29 -12.67 24.08
N CYS A 97 -2.83 -13.50 23.16
CA CYS A 97 -3.59 -14.61 22.60
C CYS A 97 -2.67 -15.80 22.27
N LYS A 98 -3.26 -16.96 21.95
CA LYS A 98 -2.49 -18.12 21.46
C LYS A 98 -1.97 -17.91 20.03
N VAL A 99 -2.68 -17.12 19.24
CA VAL A 99 -2.40 -16.90 17.81
C VAL A 99 -2.50 -15.41 17.52
N ASP A 100 -1.55 -14.88 16.75
CA ASP A 100 -1.43 -13.47 16.39
C ASP A 100 -1.40 -12.49 17.59
N ALA A 101 -0.73 -12.93 18.67
CA ALA A 101 -0.41 -12.06 19.79
C ALA A 101 0.63 -10.99 19.39
N PHE A 102 0.56 -9.83 20.03
CA PHE A 102 1.53 -8.76 19.84
C PHE A 102 1.73 -7.92 21.10
N ASP A 103 2.88 -7.27 21.15
CA ASP A 103 3.29 -6.33 22.19
C ASP A 103 4.04 -5.20 21.48
N LEU A 104 3.33 -4.10 21.23
CA LEU A 104 3.80 -3.02 20.34
C LEU A 104 3.95 -1.73 21.13
N PRO A 105 5.15 -1.14 21.22
CA PRO A 105 5.31 0.18 21.81
C PRO A 105 4.60 1.23 20.95
N ILE A 106 4.02 2.26 21.58
CA ILE A 106 3.21 3.28 20.90
C ILE A 106 3.95 3.92 19.74
N ASN A 107 5.24 4.21 19.91
CA ASN A 107 6.08 4.81 18.88
C ASN A 107 6.37 3.90 17.66
N ALA A 108 6.13 2.59 17.77
CA ALA A 108 6.24 1.67 16.63
C ALA A 108 4.92 1.53 15.86
N ILE A 109 3.80 1.99 16.42
CA ILE A 109 2.49 1.89 15.79
C ILE A 109 2.36 3.00 14.75
N THR A 110 2.24 2.61 13.49
CA THR A 110 2.11 3.54 12.36
C THR A 110 0.66 3.89 12.07
N THR A 111 -0.29 2.99 12.34
CA THR A 111 -1.71 3.23 12.09
C THR A 111 -2.59 2.37 12.99
N ILE A 112 -3.70 2.93 13.48
CA ILE A 112 -4.79 2.15 14.08
C ILE A 112 -6.06 2.43 13.27
N LYS A 113 -6.63 1.39 12.64
CA LYS A 113 -7.89 1.48 11.88
C LYS A 113 -9.04 0.88 12.66
N GLN A 114 -10.20 1.53 12.62
CA GLN A 114 -11.43 1.01 13.18
C GLN A 114 -12.15 0.09 12.19
N TYR A 115 -12.67 -1.02 12.70
CA TYR A 115 -13.66 -1.86 12.03
C TYR A 115 -14.95 -1.94 12.84
N ARG A 116 -15.99 -2.55 12.26
CA ARG A 116 -17.30 -2.70 12.90
C ARG A 116 -17.24 -3.43 14.24
N ASP A 117 -16.33 -4.39 14.35
CA ASP A 117 -16.22 -5.36 15.43
C ASP A 117 -14.80 -5.47 16.00
N GLY A 118 -13.93 -4.51 15.71
CA GLY A 118 -12.55 -4.53 16.18
C GLY A 118 -11.72 -3.33 15.74
N ILE A 119 -10.42 -3.47 15.96
CA ILE A 119 -9.39 -2.56 15.50
C ILE A 119 -8.30 -3.32 14.74
N ARG A 120 -7.64 -2.63 13.82
CA ARG A 120 -6.39 -3.08 13.21
C ARG A 120 -5.25 -2.19 13.65
N VAL A 121 -4.25 -2.79 14.28
CA VAL A 121 -3.01 -2.11 14.66
C VAL A 121 -1.94 -2.43 13.63
N VAL A 122 -1.33 -1.42 13.04
CA VAL A 122 -0.26 -1.56 12.06
C VAL A 122 1.04 -1.07 12.68
N SER A 123 2.09 -1.87 12.56
CA SER A 123 3.45 -1.54 13.00
C SER A 123 4.42 -1.97 11.91
N GLY A 124 4.94 -1.00 11.16
CA GLY A 124 5.75 -1.25 9.97
C GLY A 124 4.99 -2.08 8.93
N THR A 125 5.51 -3.25 8.58
CA THR A 125 4.92 -4.18 7.59
C THR A 125 3.89 -5.14 8.18
N ARG A 126 3.70 -5.16 9.51
CA ARG A 126 2.80 -6.10 10.19
C ARG A 126 1.48 -5.40 10.53
N ALA A 127 0.38 -6.07 10.25
CA ALA A 127 -0.96 -5.68 10.64
C ALA A 127 -1.57 -6.73 11.56
N PHE A 128 -2.20 -6.29 12.65
CA PHE A 128 -2.80 -7.15 13.65
C PHE A 128 -4.27 -6.78 13.81
N ASP A 129 -5.16 -7.73 13.54
CA ASP A 129 -6.59 -7.57 13.70
C ASP A 129 -7.03 -8.08 15.07
N VAL A 130 -7.69 -7.21 15.83
CA VAL A 130 -8.20 -7.50 17.17
C VAL A 130 -9.68 -7.15 17.24
N MET A 131 -10.50 -8.18 17.36
CA MET A 131 -11.94 -8.03 17.54
C MET A 131 -12.28 -7.79 19.01
N THR A 132 -13.03 -6.74 19.29
CA THR A 132 -13.52 -6.42 20.64
C THR A 132 -14.94 -5.85 20.54
N LYS A 133 -15.75 -6.05 21.59
CA LYS A 133 -17.08 -5.42 21.67
C LYS A 133 -17.00 -3.97 22.14
N GLU A 134 -15.85 -3.56 22.66
CA GLU A 134 -15.62 -2.27 23.31
C GLU A 134 -14.83 -1.32 22.40
N VAL A 135 -15.06 -1.41 21.09
CA VAL A 135 -14.33 -0.61 20.06
C VAL A 135 -14.36 0.88 20.39
N ALA A 136 -15.51 1.40 20.81
CA ALA A 136 -15.67 2.82 21.15
C ALA A 136 -14.78 3.24 22.33
N GLN A 137 -14.70 2.41 23.38
CA GLN A 137 -13.86 2.71 24.55
C GLN A 137 -12.38 2.65 24.20
N VAL A 138 -11.97 1.64 23.43
CA VAL A 138 -10.59 1.48 22.96
C VAL A 138 -10.13 2.69 22.14
N LEU A 139 -10.96 3.15 21.21
CA LEU A 139 -10.63 4.30 20.36
C LEU A 139 -10.63 5.61 21.14
N HIS A 140 -11.56 5.79 22.08
CA HIS A 140 -11.59 6.97 22.97
C HIS A 140 -10.29 7.09 23.76
N ILE A 141 -9.80 5.99 24.35
CA ILE A 141 -8.54 5.97 25.09
C ILE A 141 -7.36 6.35 24.19
N ILE A 142 -7.27 5.77 22.99
CA ILE A 142 -6.22 6.09 22.01
C ILE A 142 -6.27 7.56 21.59
N GLU A 143 -7.46 8.09 21.34
CA GLU A 143 -7.66 9.48 20.94
C GLU A 143 -7.19 10.46 22.03
N ILE A 144 -7.56 10.20 23.29
CA ILE A 144 -7.11 11.03 24.42
C ILE A 144 -5.60 10.93 24.61
N MET A 145 -5.02 9.74 24.46
CA MET A 145 -3.56 9.56 24.54
C MET A 145 -2.82 10.40 23.49
N ASN A 146 -3.31 10.42 22.25
CA ASN A 146 -2.73 11.25 21.19
C ASN A 146 -2.87 12.75 21.51
N LYS A 147 -4.06 13.20 21.94
CA LYS A 147 -4.28 14.60 22.34
C LYS A 147 -3.41 15.02 23.53
N ALA A 148 -3.20 14.13 24.49
CA ALA A 148 -2.34 14.37 25.64
C ALA A 148 -0.87 14.52 25.23
N PHE A 149 -0.41 13.69 24.28
CA PHE A 149 0.93 13.75 23.71
C PHE A 149 1.15 15.05 22.90
N ASP A 150 0.24 15.40 22.00
CA ASP A 150 0.33 16.63 21.19
C ASP A 150 0.34 17.88 22.08
N ALA A 151 -0.44 17.89 23.16
CA ALA A 151 -0.44 18.99 24.11
C ALA A 151 0.90 19.15 24.87
N GLN A 152 1.63 18.06 25.09
CA GLN A 152 2.95 18.07 25.73
C GLN A 152 4.02 18.65 24.79
N GLU A 153 4.00 18.29 23.50
CA GLU A 153 4.96 18.77 22.49
C GLU A 153 4.78 20.28 22.20
N ASN A 154 3.54 20.75 22.20
CA ASN A 154 3.21 22.17 22.04
C ASN A 154 3.63 23.03 23.25
N GLN A 155 3.65 22.46 24.46
CA GLN A 155 4.14 23.17 25.66
C GLN A 155 5.68 23.25 25.71
N ALA A 156 6.38 22.21 25.21
CA ALA A 156 7.84 22.19 25.14
C ALA A 156 8.42 23.18 24.11
N SER A 157 7.72 23.37 22.98
CA SER A 157 8.11 24.33 21.92
C SER A 157 7.82 25.80 22.27
N ALA A 158 6.83 26.07 23.13
CA ALA A 158 6.51 27.43 23.59
C ALA A 158 7.53 28.00 24.60
N GLN A 159 8.29 27.16 25.30
CA GLN A 159 9.27 27.59 26.30
C GLN A 159 10.64 28.00 25.71
N THR A 160 10.89 27.74 24.43
CA THR A 160 12.19 28.01 23.76
C THR A 160 12.26 29.37 23.05
N THR A 161 11.22 30.21 23.10
CA THR A 161 11.13 31.48 22.33
C THR A 161 10.91 32.74 23.18
N SER A 162 11.69 32.93 24.25
CA SER A 162 11.70 34.20 25.00
C SER A 162 13.11 34.75 25.25
N ALA A 163 13.64 35.49 24.26
CA ALA A 163 14.68 36.50 24.48
C ALA A 163 14.41 37.71 23.55
N PRO A 164 14.46 38.97 24.04
CA PRO A 164 13.98 40.12 23.28
C PRO A 164 15.09 40.77 22.46
N LYS A 165 14.83 41.09 21.19
CA LYS A 165 15.61 42.06 20.41
C LYS A 165 14.71 43.02 19.62
N SER A 166 14.56 44.22 20.19
CA SER A 166 14.72 45.55 19.58
C SER A 166 14.53 45.73 18.05
N THR A 167 13.43 46.40 17.72
CA THR A 167 13.21 47.51 16.75
C THR A 167 13.88 47.56 15.36
N ALA A 168 12.99 47.54 14.35
CA ALA A 168 12.90 48.35 13.11
C ALA A 168 12.87 47.54 11.80
N PRO A 169 12.06 47.94 10.79
CA PRO A 169 11.36 47.00 9.92
C PRO A 169 12.05 46.82 8.56
N SER A 170 12.18 45.58 8.08
CA SER A 170 12.41 45.31 6.66
C SER A 170 11.46 44.22 6.15
N ALA A 171 10.83 44.53 5.02
CA ALA A 171 9.92 43.68 4.28
C ALA A 171 10.58 42.38 3.80
N SER A 172 9.96 41.24 4.15
CA SER A 172 9.57 40.14 3.27
C SER A 172 9.19 38.96 4.16
N ALA A 173 7.91 38.87 4.51
CA ALA A 173 7.37 37.69 5.17
C ALA A 173 7.25 36.56 4.16
N THR A 174 8.36 35.93 3.80
CA THR A 174 8.34 34.61 3.19
C THR A 174 8.20 33.63 4.35
N SER A 175 6.97 33.19 4.65
CA SER A 175 6.76 32.09 5.57
C SER A 175 7.58 30.90 5.06
N SER A 176 8.55 30.41 5.85
CA SER A 176 9.36 29.26 5.47
C SER A 176 8.43 28.05 5.27
N ARG A 177 8.19 27.67 4.01
CA ARG A 177 7.35 26.53 3.66
C ARG A 177 8.02 25.25 4.14
N SER A 178 7.28 24.36 4.80
CA SER A 178 7.84 23.10 5.27
C SER A 178 8.04 22.13 4.10
N ARG A 179 9.00 21.21 4.23
CA ARG A 179 9.28 20.21 3.19
C ARG A 179 8.06 19.32 2.89
N ASN A 180 7.27 19.00 3.92
CA ASN A 180 6.04 18.23 3.74
C ASN A 180 4.99 19.01 2.91
N ASP A 181 4.94 20.33 3.05
CA ASP A 181 4.04 21.19 2.28
C ASP A 181 4.35 21.11 0.78
N ASP A 182 5.63 21.09 0.40
CA ASP A 182 6.06 20.93 -1.00
C ASP A 182 5.63 19.57 -1.58
N TYR A 183 5.73 18.50 -0.80
CA TYR A 183 5.28 17.16 -1.22
C TYR A 183 3.77 17.10 -1.42
N VAL A 184 3.02 17.69 -0.50
CA VAL A 184 1.55 17.74 -0.58
C VAL A 184 1.11 18.54 -1.81
N ILE A 185 1.75 19.69 -2.07
CA ILE A 185 1.49 20.49 -3.27
C ILE A 185 1.73 19.65 -4.53
N ALA A 186 2.86 18.94 -4.61
CA ALA A 186 3.16 18.04 -5.74
C ALA A 186 2.08 16.96 -5.91
N ALA A 187 1.57 16.38 -4.81
CA ALA A 187 0.50 15.39 -4.85
C ALA A 187 -0.82 15.95 -5.42
N PHE A 188 -1.20 17.18 -5.06
CA PHE A 188 -2.38 17.84 -5.64
C PHE A 188 -2.21 18.17 -7.12
N ILE A 189 -1.01 18.59 -7.52
CA ILE A 189 -0.70 18.86 -8.93
C ILE A 189 -0.80 17.56 -9.73
N HIS A 190 -0.17 16.48 -9.27
CA HIS A 190 -0.24 15.16 -9.90
C HIS A 190 -1.69 14.63 -9.98
N TYR A 191 -2.50 14.85 -8.94
CA TYR A 191 -3.92 14.49 -8.95
C TYR A 191 -4.72 15.21 -10.05
N CYS A 192 -4.34 16.45 -10.38
CA CYS A 192 -5.04 17.30 -11.36
C CYS A 192 -4.49 17.20 -12.78
N GLU A 193 -3.34 16.54 -13.00
CA GLU A 193 -2.64 16.53 -14.29
C GLU A 193 -3.44 15.81 -15.41
N TYR A 194 -4.24 14.79 -15.06
CA TYR A 194 -5.04 14.02 -16.01
C TYR A 194 -6.50 14.47 -16.05
N GLY A 195 -6.78 15.37 -17.00
CA GLY A 195 -8.15 15.81 -17.34
C GLY A 195 -8.80 16.72 -16.30
N GLY A 196 -7.99 17.30 -15.41
CA GLY A 196 -8.43 18.20 -14.35
C GLY A 196 -9.29 17.55 -13.27
N LYS A 197 -9.34 18.18 -12.10
CA LYS A 197 -10.19 17.75 -10.98
C LYS A 197 -10.90 18.95 -10.33
N PRO A 198 -12.18 18.81 -9.94
CA PRO A 198 -12.84 19.83 -9.15
C PRO A 198 -12.32 19.84 -7.71
N ILE A 199 -12.58 20.93 -6.99
CA ILE A 199 -12.41 20.93 -5.54
C ILE A 199 -13.58 20.12 -4.94
N GLY A 200 -13.25 18.95 -4.39
CA GLY A 200 -14.19 18.09 -3.70
C GLY A 200 -14.92 18.81 -2.55
N LYS A 201 -16.15 18.39 -2.29
CA LYS A 201 -17.03 18.96 -1.26
C LYS A 201 -16.77 18.34 0.11
N THR A 202 -16.25 17.12 0.11
CA THR A 202 -15.94 16.32 1.30
C THR A 202 -14.57 15.68 1.17
N SER A 203 -13.99 15.24 2.29
CA SER A 203 -12.72 14.50 2.27
C SER A 203 -12.79 13.18 1.49
N ASN A 204 -13.98 12.59 1.35
CA ASN A 204 -14.20 11.34 0.62
C ASN A 204 -14.14 11.51 -0.91
N ASP A 205 -14.18 12.74 -1.41
CA ASP A 205 -14.05 13.02 -2.85
C ASP A 205 -12.60 12.92 -3.32
N TYR A 206 -11.65 12.76 -2.38
CA TYR A 206 -10.22 12.68 -2.66
C TYR A 206 -9.69 11.25 -2.45
N PRO A 207 -8.67 10.84 -3.22
CA PRO A 207 -7.95 9.60 -2.97
C PRO A 207 -7.44 9.52 -1.53
N SER A 208 -7.56 8.35 -0.92
CA SER A 208 -7.20 8.14 0.48
C SER A 208 -5.71 8.33 0.77
N TYR A 209 -4.84 8.27 -0.27
CA TYR A 209 -3.41 8.51 -0.13
C TYR A 209 -3.09 9.94 0.34
N PHE A 210 -3.94 10.93 0.08
CA PHE A 210 -3.74 12.29 0.60
C PHE A 210 -3.71 12.29 2.13
N ASN A 211 -4.51 11.44 2.77
CA ASN A 211 -4.50 11.29 4.21
C ASN A 211 -3.36 10.37 4.66
N TYR A 212 -3.25 9.17 4.08
CA TYR A 212 -2.31 8.15 4.57
C TYR A 212 -0.83 8.51 4.34
N ASP A 213 -0.49 9.08 3.19
CA ASP A 213 0.90 9.33 2.82
C ASP A 213 1.34 10.77 3.10
N PHE A 214 0.41 11.73 2.96
CA PHE A 214 0.70 13.16 3.05
C PHE A 214 0.09 13.84 4.28
N HIS A 215 -0.63 13.08 5.12
CA HIS A 215 -1.24 13.55 6.37
C HIS A 215 -2.20 14.75 6.19
N VAL A 216 -2.88 14.81 5.04
CA VAL A 216 -3.85 15.86 4.74
C VAL A 216 -5.22 15.48 5.30
N ASN A 217 -5.63 16.15 6.39
CA ASN A 217 -6.93 15.90 7.04
C ASN A 217 -8.10 16.65 6.39
N ASN A 218 -7.84 17.77 5.71
CA ASN A 218 -8.83 18.54 4.98
C ASN A 218 -8.36 18.80 3.54
N PRO A 219 -8.48 17.79 2.64
CA PRO A 219 -7.95 17.89 1.29
C PRO A 219 -8.67 18.93 0.44
N ALA A 220 -9.96 19.21 0.68
CA ALA A 220 -10.68 20.27 -0.03
C ALA A 220 -10.09 21.66 0.25
N LYS A 221 -9.85 21.98 1.53
CA LYS A 221 -9.22 23.24 1.92
C LYS A 221 -7.79 23.34 1.38
N TYR A 222 -7.07 22.22 1.37
CA TYR A 222 -5.70 22.20 0.87
C TYR A 222 -5.65 22.34 -0.66
N HIS A 223 -6.56 21.70 -1.39
CA HIS A 223 -6.71 21.91 -2.84
C HIS A 223 -6.98 23.39 -3.16
N GLN A 224 -7.88 24.05 -2.42
CA GLN A 224 -8.11 25.49 -2.57
C GLN A 224 -6.83 26.30 -2.31
N LYS A 225 -6.05 25.97 -1.27
CA LYS A 225 -4.74 26.61 -1.03
C LYS A 225 -3.80 26.47 -2.22
N VAL A 226 -3.72 25.28 -2.83
CA VAL A 226 -2.84 25.03 -4.00
C VAL A 226 -3.27 25.89 -5.21
N VAL A 227 -4.57 26.09 -5.40
CA VAL A 227 -5.13 27.03 -6.40
C VAL A 227 -4.78 28.48 -6.05
N ASP A 228 -5.03 28.90 -4.82
CA ASP A 228 -4.78 30.28 -4.36
C ASP A 228 -3.29 30.65 -4.45
N GLU A 229 -2.40 29.67 -4.26
CA GLU A 229 -0.95 29.83 -4.41
C GLU A 229 -0.48 29.78 -5.87
N GLY A 230 -1.38 29.57 -6.83
CA GLY A 230 -1.11 29.66 -8.27
C GLY A 230 -0.40 28.43 -8.87
N TYR A 231 -0.43 27.29 -8.20
CA TYR A 231 0.07 26.01 -8.76
C TYR A 231 -0.96 25.33 -9.67
N LEU A 232 -2.24 25.65 -9.49
CA LEU A 232 -3.36 25.14 -10.26
C LEU A 232 -4.20 26.32 -10.74
N GLU A 233 -4.77 26.19 -11.94
CA GLU A 233 -5.68 27.19 -12.52
C GLU A 233 -6.96 26.54 -13.06
N PRO A 234 -8.08 27.30 -13.15
CA PRO A 234 -9.30 26.80 -13.78
C PRO A 234 -9.04 26.34 -15.21
N ALA A 235 -9.43 25.10 -15.52
CA ALA A 235 -9.28 24.53 -16.84
C ALA A 235 -10.31 25.10 -17.82
N PRO A 236 -10.03 25.05 -19.14
CA PRO A 236 -11.04 25.32 -20.16
C PRO A 236 -12.26 24.39 -20.01
N LEU A 237 -13.46 24.88 -20.34
CA LEU A 237 -14.72 24.12 -20.21
C LEU A 237 -14.71 22.78 -20.98
N SER A 238 -13.92 22.67 -22.05
CA SER A 238 -13.71 21.42 -22.79
C SER A 238 -13.09 20.32 -21.92
N VAL A 239 -12.23 20.68 -20.97
CA VAL A 239 -11.62 19.74 -20.00
C VAL A 239 -12.67 19.26 -19.00
N SER A 240 -13.55 20.15 -18.51
CA SER A 240 -14.65 19.78 -17.62
C SER A 240 -15.58 18.72 -18.23
N LEU A 241 -15.81 18.76 -19.55
CA LEU A 241 -16.59 17.71 -20.24
C LEU A 241 -15.97 16.32 -20.10
N GLY A 242 -14.64 16.24 -20.02
CA GLY A 242 -13.90 15.00 -19.77
C GLY A 242 -14.27 14.31 -18.45
N ASN A 243 -14.74 15.06 -17.45
CA ASN A 243 -15.16 14.52 -16.16
C ASN A 243 -16.62 14.04 -16.13
N LEU A 244 -17.41 14.32 -17.17
CA LEU A 244 -18.78 13.82 -17.27
C LEU A 244 -18.82 12.33 -17.65
N LYS A 245 -19.86 11.64 -17.18
CA LYS A 245 -20.19 10.28 -17.61
C LYS A 245 -20.68 10.30 -19.05
N VAL A 246 -20.48 9.19 -19.77
CA VAL A 246 -20.91 9.04 -21.17
C VAL A 246 -22.40 9.38 -21.34
N ASP A 247 -23.26 8.97 -20.41
CA ASP A 247 -24.70 9.26 -20.49
C ASP A 247 -25.03 10.75 -20.30
N GLN A 248 -24.29 11.46 -19.47
CA GLN A 248 -24.45 12.91 -19.30
C GLN A 248 -24.05 13.66 -20.58
N LEU A 249 -22.98 13.22 -21.25
CA LEU A 249 -22.57 13.76 -22.55
C LEU A 249 -23.64 13.52 -23.62
N LYS A 250 -24.23 12.32 -23.66
CA LYS A 250 -25.34 12.00 -24.58
C LYS A 250 -26.56 12.87 -24.31
N GLN A 251 -26.92 13.13 -23.05
CA GLN A 251 -28.02 14.01 -22.70
C GLN A 251 -27.82 15.45 -23.21
N ILE A 252 -26.59 15.97 -23.10
CA ILE A 252 -26.24 17.30 -23.65
C ILE A 252 -26.44 17.31 -25.17
N LEU A 253 -25.98 16.27 -25.87
CA LEU A 253 -26.12 16.16 -27.33
C LEU A 253 -27.59 16.11 -27.75
N ILE A 254 -28.39 15.24 -27.11
CA ILE A 254 -29.84 15.10 -27.39
C ILE A 254 -30.57 16.43 -27.16
N ALA A 255 -30.29 17.11 -26.05
CA ALA A 255 -30.92 18.39 -25.70
C ALA A 255 -30.61 19.51 -26.71
N ASN A 256 -29.52 19.38 -27.47
CA ASN A 256 -29.11 20.32 -28.51
C ASN A 256 -29.37 19.79 -29.93
N GLY A 257 -30.11 18.68 -30.09
CA GLY A 257 -30.44 18.10 -31.39
C GLY A 257 -29.24 17.49 -32.14
N LEU A 258 -28.18 17.11 -31.44
CA LEU A 258 -26.96 16.54 -32.00
C LEU A 258 -26.91 15.01 -31.85
N PRO A 259 -26.26 14.27 -32.78
CA PRO A 259 -26.13 12.82 -32.69
C PRO A 259 -25.46 12.32 -31.40
N GLU A 260 -26.04 11.33 -30.69
CA GLU A 260 -25.50 10.82 -29.41
C GLU A 260 -24.67 9.52 -29.49
N LYS A 261 -24.42 8.98 -30.69
CA LYS A 261 -23.63 7.74 -30.87
C LYS A 261 -22.13 8.03 -30.97
N GLY A 262 -21.30 7.17 -30.37
CA GLY A 262 -19.84 7.20 -30.46
C GLY A 262 -19.11 6.87 -29.16
N LYS A 263 -17.78 6.83 -29.24
CA LYS A 263 -16.87 6.79 -28.07
C LYS A 263 -16.86 8.15 -27.38
N LYS A 264 -16.45 8.18 -26.10
CA LYS A 264 -16.48 9.37 -25.25
C LYS A 264 -15.83 10.61 -25.90
N ASP A 265 -14.64 10.45 -26.47
CA ASP A 265 -13.91 11.58 -27.07
C ASP A 265 -14.65 12.18 -28.27
N ALA A 266 -15.28 11.33 -29.10
CA ALA A 266 -16.09 11.78 -30.23
C ALA A 266 -17.37 12.51 -29.77
N LEU A 267 -17.94 12.12 -28.62
CA LEU A 267 -19.07 12.85 -28.03
C LEU A 267 -18.63 14.22 -27.51
N ILE A 268 -17.48 14.28 -26.81
CA ILE A 268 -16.93 15.55 -26.30
C ILE A 268 -16.64 16.50 -27.46
N GLN A 269 -15.96 16.04 -28.52
CA GLN A 269 -15.64 16.85 -29.69
C GLN A 269 -16.91 17.46 -30.31
N ARG A 270 -17.96 16.65 -30.48
CA ARG A 270 -19.24 17.12 -31.04
C ARG A 270 -19.93 18.17 -30.17
N ILE A 271 -19.81 18.05 -28.84
CA ILE A 271 -20.32 19.07 -27.90
C ILE A 271 -19.50 20.36 -28.05
N VAL A 272 -18.17 20.26 -28.12
CA VAL A 272 -17.28 21.44 -28.26
C VAL A 272 -17.54 22.19 -29.58
N GLU A 273 -17.80 21.47 -30.67
CA GLU A 273 -18.04 22.06 -32.00
C GLU A 273 -19.47 22.59 -32.17
N GLY A 274 -20.46 21.94 -31.55
CA GLY A 274 -21.88 22.19 -31.82
C GLY A 274 -22.67 22.87 -30.71
N VAL A 275 -22.10 23.06 -29.51
CA VAL A 275 -22.80 23.60 -28.34
C VAL A 275 -22.04 24.77 -27.75
N ASN A 276 -22.75 25.84 -27.40
CA ASN A 276 -22.17 26.93 -26.64
C ASN A 276 -21.90 26.47 -25.19
N LEU A 277 -20.65 26.13 -24.89
CA LEU A 277 -20.23 25.57 -23.60
C LEU A 277 -20.54 26.49 -22.41
N SER A 278 -20.59 27.81 -22.59
CA SER A 278 -20.89 28.75 -21.50
C SER A 278 -22.32 28.63 -20.98
N THR A 279 -23.21 27.98 -21.75
CA THR A 279 -24.59 27.70 -21.33
C THR A 279 -24.70 26.45 -20.46
N LEU A 280 -23.68 25.59 -20.51
CA LEU A 280 -23.61 24.38 -19.72
C LEU A 280 -23.13 24.74 -18.31
N LYS A 281 -23.92 24.42 -17.28
CA LYS A 281 -23.55 24.58 -15.87
C LYS A 281 -22.54 23.49 -15.46
N LEU A 282 -21.34 23.54 -16.03
CA LEU A 282 -20.26 22.61 -15.75
C LEU A 282 -19.56 22.99 -14.46
N GLU A 283 -19.13 21.98 -13.71
CA GLU A 283 -18.27 22.19 -12.56
C GLU A 283 -16.89 22.68 -13.01
N VAL A 284 -16.34 23.65 -12.29
CA VAL A 284 -14.99 24.14 -12.53
C VAL A 284 -14.01 23.06 -12.08
N VAL A 285 -13.12 22.67 -12.98
CA VAL A 285 -12.01 21.76 -12.69
C VAL A 285 -10.69 22.50 -12.83
N TYR A 286 -9.68 22.04 -12.12
CA TYR A 286 -8.37 22.68 -12.08
C TYR A 286 -7.32 21.81 -12.76
N VAL A 287 -6.36 22.46 -13.42
CA VAL A 287 -5.20 21.86 -14.08
C VAL A 287 -3.92 22.56 -13.66
N PRO A 288 -2.74 21.92 -13.79
CA PRO A 288 -1.47 22.54 -13.44
C PRO A 288 -1.14 23.78 -14.29
N THR A 289 -0.68 24.85 -13.62
CA THR A 289 -0.03 26.00 -14.26
C THR A 289 1.42 25.65 -14.63
N ASP A 290 2.12 26.53 -15.34
CA ASP A 290 3.58 26.38 -15.57
C ASP A 290 4.35 26.22 -14.26
N LYS A 291 4.00 27.02 -13.25
CA LYS A 291 4.54 26.91 -11.88
C LYS A 291 4.20 25.55 -11.25
N GLY A 292 2.99 25.05 -11.48
CA GLY A 292 2.56 23.71 -11.11
C GLY A 292 3.47 22.64 -11.71
N TRP A 293 3.67 22.68 -13.03
CA TRP A 293 4.52 21.72 -13.75
C TRP A 293 5.98 21.74 -13.30
N GLU A 294 6.56 22.92 -13.09
CA GLU A 294 7.92 23.06 -12.58
C GLU A 294 8.07 22.44 -11.18
N HIS A 295 7.10 22.68 -10.31
CA HIS A 295 7.08 22.12 -8.96
C HIS A 295 6.91 20.60 -8.99
N LEU A 296 5.98 20.10 -9.80
CA LEU A 296 5.78 18.67 -9.96
C LEU A 296 7.05 17.99 -10.49
N LYS A 297 7.69 18.54 -11.51
CA LYS A 297 8.94 17.99 -12.07
C LYS A 297 10.04 17.87 -11.01
N LYS A 298 10.13 18.82 -10.08
CA LYS A 298 11.10 18.77 -8.97
C LYS A 298 10.82 17.61 -8.00
N TYR A 299 9.54 17.30 -7.76
CA TYR A 299 9.10 16.32 -6.77
C TYR A 299 8.51 15.04 -7.39
N GLU A 300 8.66 14.84 -8.69
CA GLU A 300 8.12 13.69 -9.43
C GLU A 300 8.64 12.36 -8.87
N TYR A 301 9.86 12.36 -8.34
CA TYR A 301 10.47 11.18 -7.72
C TYR A 301 9.59 10.58 -6.61
N LEU A 302 8.79 11.38 -5.89
CA LEU A 302 7.89 10.90 -4.82
C LEU A 302 6.96 9.78 -5.30
N PHE A 303 6.46 9.89 -6.54
CA PHE A 303 5.51 8.93 -7.12
C PHE A 303 6.21 7.70 -7.70
N ILE A 304 7.50 7.83 -8.03
CA ILE A 304 8.33 6.75 -8.55
C ILE A 304 8.85 5.89 -7.40
N VAL A 305 9.50 6.51 -6.41
CA VAL A 305 10.19 5.81 -5.31
C VAL A 305 9.22 5.02 -4.43
N LYS A 306 7.98 5.48 -4.31
CA LYS A 306 6.92 4.78 -3.55
C LYS A 306 6.67 3.36 -4.08
N LYS A 307 6.78 3.13 -5.40
CA LYS A 307 6.60 1.81 -6.01
C LYS A 307 7.58 0.77 -5.46
N TYR A 308 8.76 1.24 -5.02
CA TYR A 308 9.85 0.42 -4.53
C TYR A 308 9.95 0.43 -2.99
N ASN A 309 8.91 0.90 -2.30
CA ASN A 309 8.88 1.04 -0.84
C ASN A 309 10.07 1.85 -0.29
N ILE A 310 10.40 2.94 -0.99
CA ILE A 310 11.43 3.91 -0.61
C ILE A 310 10.73 5.18 -0.15
N THR A 311 11.11 5.67 1.02
CA THR A 311 10.61 6.93 1.57
C THR A 311 11.30 8.13 0.91
N PRO A 312 10.67 9.32 0.90
CA PRO A 312 11.32 10.53 0.40
C PRO A 312 12.63 10.85 1.13
N ALA A 313 12.68 10.59 2.44
CA ALA A 313 13.88 10.84 3.25
C ALA A 313 15.06 9.92 2.85
N GLU A 314 14.80 8.63 2.63
CA GLU A 314 15.81 7.69 2.13
C GLU A 314 16.33 8.13 0.75
N TYR A 315 15.42 8.53 -0.15
CA TYR A 315 15.79 8.99 -1.47
C TYR A 315 16.64 10.26 -1.44
N GLU A 316 16.22 11.29 -0.72
CA GLU A 316 16.94 12.56 -0.61
C GLU A 316 18.32 12.39 0.03
N ALA A 317 18.42 11.56 1.08
CA ALA A 317 19.69 11.26 1.72
C ALA A 317 20.65 10.59 0.73
N LYS A 318 20.17 9.60 -0.02
CA LYS A 318 21.01 8.92 -1.03
C LYS A 318 21.32 9.81 -2.23
N GLN A 319 20.39 10.65 -2.64
CA GLN A 319 20.60 11.65 -3.70
C GLN A 319 21.76 12.59 -3.33
N ALA A 320 21.74 13.11 -2.10
CA ALA A 320 22.78 13.99 -1.58
C ALA A 320 24.14 13.27 -1.45
N GLU A 321 24.14 12.03 -0.96
CA GLU A 321 25.35 11.19 -0.86
C GLU A 321 26.01 10.96 -2.23
N LEU A 322 25.21 10.65 -3.25
CA LEU A 322 25.71 10.34 -4.60
C LEU A 322 25.98 11.57 -5.46
N ASN A 323 25.50 12.75 -5.06
CA ASN A 323 25.48 13.96 -5.88
C ASN A 323 24.96 13.71 -7.31
N SER A 324 23.87 12.94 -7.42
CA SER A 324 23.27 12.52 -8.69
C SER A 324 21.82 12.96 -8.76
N ASN A 325 21.31 13.22 -9.96
CA ASN A 325 19.90 13.47 -10.23
C ASN A 325 19.25 12.36 -11.05
N ARG A 326 19.93 11.22 -11.22
CA ARG A 326 19.42 10.07 -11.95
C ARG A 326 18.58 9.21 -11.03
N THR A 327 17.26 9.39 -11.08
CA THR A 327 16.29 8.76 -10.19
C THR A 327 16.48 7.25 -10.08
N ASN A 328 16.58 6.54 -11.20
CA ASN A 328 16.73 5.09 -11.20
C ASN A 328 18.06 4.63 -10.61
N ASP A 329 19.17 5.35 -10.86
CA ASP A 329 20.47 5.01 -10.27
C ASP A 329 20.44 5.17 -8.73
N ILE A 330 19.74 6.20 -8.24
CA ILE A 330 19.56 6.43 -6.80
C ILE A 330 18.69 5.31 -6.19
N ILE A 331 17.55 4.99 -6.81
CA ILE A 331 16.68 3.89 -6.39
C ILE A 331 17.48 2.58 -6.35
N TRP A 332 18.22 2.28 -7.41
CA TRP A 332 19.06 1.08 -7.49
C TRP A 332 20.07 0.99 -6.35
N ARG A 333 20.71 2.11 -6.00
CA ARG A 333 21.65 2.17 -4.86
C ARG A 333 20.95 1.89 -3.54
N ILE A 334 19.81 2.50 -3.28
CA ILE A 334 19.00 2.24 -2.07
C ILE A 334 18.59 0.78 -2.00
N LEU A 335 18.12 0.21 -3.10
CA LEU A 335 17.73 -1.20 -3.16
C LEU A 335 18.91 -2.12 -2.89
N ASN A 336 20.10 -1.84 -3.41
CA ASN A 336 21.30 -2.62 -3.08
C ASN A 336 21.67 -2.55 -1.61
N ASP A 337 21.60 -1.37 -1.00
CA ASP A 337 21.87 -1.19 0.44
C ASP A 337 20.89 -2.00 1.29
N LYS A 338 19.58 -1.89 1.00
CA LYS A 338 18.52 -2.66 1.67
C LYS A 338 18.69 -4.18 1.48
N PHE A 339 19.05 -4.60 0.27
CA PHE A 339 19.29 -6.02 -0.01
C PHE A 339 20.44 -6.58 0.83
N ASN A 340 21.55 -5.83 0.92
CA ASN A 340 22.70 -6.22 1.71
C ASN A 340 22.36 -6.29 3.20
N GLU A 341 21.65 -5.31 3.74
CA GLU A 341 21.16 -5.28 5.12
C GLU A 341 20.31 -6.53 5.42
N TYR A 342 19.26 -6.77 4.63
CA TYR A 342 18.39 -7.93 4.82
C TYR A 342 19.10 -9.27 4.68
N ASN A 343 20.07 -9.38 3.77
CA ASN A 343 20.87 -10.59 3.66
C ASN A 343 21.78 -10.82 4.87
N MET A 344 22.44 -9.77 5.38
CA MET A 344 23.27 -9.88 6.59
C MET A 344 22.45 -10.28 7.81
N GLU A 345 21.22 -9.79 7.91
CA GLU A 345 20.29 -10.12 9.00
C GLU A 345 19.59 -11.49 8.81
N GLY A 346 19.73 -12.11 7.64
CA GLY A 346 19.01 -13.33 7.29
C GLY A 346 17.50 -13.13 7.08
N TYR A 347 17.05 -11.88 6.86
CA TYR A 347 15.65 -11.56 6.58
C TYR A 347 15.27 -11.86 5.13
N VAL A 348 15.09 -13.16 4.85
CA VAL A 348 14.82 -13.71 3.50
C VAL A 348 13.66 -13.02 2.79
N GLY A 349 12.55 -12.76 3.49
CA GLY A 349 11.37 -12.11 2.91
C GLY A 349 11.64 -10.67 2.47
N GLY A 350 12.42 -9.92 3.25
CA GLY A 350 12.84 -8.57 2.88
C GLY A 350 13.75 -8.59 1.66
N ALA A 351 14.79 -9.42 1.67
CA ALA A 351 15.73 -9.56 0.54
C ALA A 351 15.01 -9.99 -0.76
N ARG A 352 14.06 -10.93 -0.67
CA ARG A 352 13.21 -11.36 -1.79
C ARG A 352 12.39 -10.21 -2.37
N ASN A 353 11.78 -9.36 -1.53
CA ASN A 353 11.00 -8.22 -2.01
C ASN A 353 11.88 -7.14 -2.67
N VAL A 354 13.09 -6.94 -2.15
CA VAL A 354 14.06 -6.03 -2.77
C VAL A 354 14.50 -6.54 -4.14
N LEU A 355 14.74 -7.85 -4.30
CA LEU A 355 15.03 -8.45 -5.62
C LEU A 355 13.88 -8.24 -6.61
N LEU A 356 12.63 -8.32 -6.16
CA LEU A 356 11.47 -8.04 -7.00
C LEU A 356 11.47 -6.56 -7.44
N SER A 357 11.66 -5.63 -6.52
CA SER A 357 11.77 -4.20 -6.84
C SER A 357 12.93 -3.90 -7.80
N GLN A 358 14.07 -4.59 -7.66
CA GLN A 358 15.19 -4.51 -8.58
C GLN A 358 14.84 -5.03 -9.98
N ALA A 359 14.15 -6.17 -10.06
CA ALA A 359 13.69 -6.74 -11.33
C ALA A 359 12.73 -5.79 -12.06
N GLU A 360 11.77 -5.21 -11.33
CA GLU A 360 10.79 -4.26 -11.87
C GLU A 360 11.43 -2.95 -12.35
N LEU A 361 12.41 -2.42 -11.60
CA LEU A 361 13.17 -1.25 -12.02
C LEU A 361 13.94 -1.53 -13.32
N LEU A 362 14.68 -2.63 -13.38
CA LEU A 362 15.43 -3.01 -14.58
C LEU A 362 14.52 -3.26 -15.78
N ALA A 363 13.36 -3.90 -15.57
CA ALA A 363 12.38 -4.11 -16.61
C ALA A 363 11.80 -2.78 -17.15
N SER A 364 11.60 -1.79 -16.27
CA SER A 364 11.15 -0.44 -16.68
C SER A 364 12.20 0.34 -17.48
N GLU A 365 13.45 -0.10 -17.45
CA GLU A 365 14.57 0.44 -18.23
C GLU A 365 14.92 -0.42 -19.46
N ASP A 366 14.06 -1.38 -19.82
CA ASP A 366 14.29 -2.35 -20.91
C ASP A 366 15.56 -3.21 -20.75
N LYS A 367 16.13 -3.28 -19.55
CA LYS A 367 17.29 -4.14 -19.21
C LYS A 367 16.84 -5.57 -18.95
N ASN A 368 16.24 -6.20 -19.97
CA ASN A 368 15.49 -7.44 -19.83
C ASN A 368 16.32 -8.64 -19.37
N THR A 369 17.59 -8.74 -19.77
CA THR A 369 18.50 -9.80 -19.30
C THR A 369 18.75 -9.71 -17.80
N ASP A 370 19.04 -8.51 -17.28
CA ASP A 370 19.27 -8.31 -15.85
C ASP A 370 17.97 -8.40 -15.06
N ALA A 371 16.86 -7.90 -15.60
CA ALA A 371 15.53 -8.04 -15.00
C ALA A 371 15.14 -9.51 -14.85
N LEU A 372 15.31 -10.32 -15.90
CA LEU A 372 15.06 -11.76 -15.86
C LEU A 372 15.90 -12.45 -14.79
N TYR A 373 17.20 -12.12 -14.68
CA TYR A 373 18.06 -12.67 -13.63
C TYR A 373 17.49 -12.37 -12.23
N HIS A 374 17.01 -11.16 -11.98
CA HIS A 374 16.42 -10.81 -10.67
C HIS A 374 15.07 -11.50 -10.45
N TYR A 375 14.22 -11.67 -11.46
CA TYR A 375 13.00 -12.47 -11.34
C TYR A 375 13.30 -13.94 -11.03
N ILE A 376 14.32 -14.52 -11.67
CA ILE A 376 14.81 -15.87 -11.35
C ILE A 376 15.35 -15.91 -9.91
N ALA A 377 16.05 -14.87 -9.45
CA ALA A 377 16.51 -14.77 -8.06
C ALA A 377 15.34 -14.67 -7.07
N VAL A 378 14.25 -13.95 -7.40
CA VAL A 378 13.02 -13.96 -6.60
C VAL A 378 12.47 -15.37 -6.47
N LEU A 379 12.34 -16.09 -7.60
CA LEU A 379 11.88 -17.47 -7.61
C LEU A 379 12.81 -18.38 -6.79
N TYR A 380 14.13 -18.19 -6.88
CA TYR A 380 15.11 -18.89 -6.07
C TYR A 380 14.86 -18.68 -4.56
N TYR A 381 14.60 -17.45 -4.12
CA TYR A 381 14.26 -17.18 -2.72
C TYR A 381 12.92 -17.82 -2.32
N ASP A 382 11.91 -17.79 -3.18
CA ASP A 382 10.61 -18.41 -2.93
C ASP A 382 10.75 -19.95 -2.75
N MET A 383 11.72 -20.57 -3.42
CA MET A 383 12.00 -22.01 -3.32
C MET A 383 12.78 -22.41 -2.06
N LYS A 384 13.26 -21.46 -1.25
CA LYS A 384 14.10 -21.76 -0.06
C LYS A 384 13.42 -22.72 0.92
N SER A 385 12.12 -22.58 1.11
CA SER A 385 11.34 -23.36 2.09
C SER A 385 10.74 -24.64 1.50
N TYR A 386 11.00 -24.95 0.23
CA TYR A 386 10.38 -26.10 -0.43
C TYR A 386 11.16 -27.39 -0.16
N GLU A 387 10.52 -28.36 0.49
CA GLU A 387 11.10 -29.67 0.79
C GLU A 387 10.61 -30.74 -0.18
N ASN A 388 11.52 -31.33 -0.98
CA ASN A 388 11.44 -32.65 -1.62
C ASN A 388 10.08 -33.17 -2.20
N GLY A 389 9.11 -32.31 -2.48
CA GLY A 389 7.89 -32.60 -3.24
C GLY A 389 8.14 -32.66 -4.75
N SER A 390 7.12 -33.04 -5.51
CA SER A 390 7.14 -32.94 -6.97
C SER A 390 7.27 -31.46 -7.36
N ILE A 391 8.07 -31.14 -8.38
CA ILE A 391 8.22 -29.75 -8.86
C ILE A 391 6.87 -29.21 -9.34
N GLU A 392 6.01 -30.12 -9.79
CA GLU A 392 4.65 -29.90 -10.26
C GLU A 392 3.68 -29.47 -9.13
N ASP A 393 4.03 -29.70 -7.86
CA ASP A 393 3.22 -29.32 -6.68
C ASP A 393 3.70 -28.00 -6.04
N VAL A 394 4.64 -27.30 -6.67
CA VAL A 394 5.17 -26.03 -6.16
C VAL A 394 4.15 -24.93 -6.45
N TRP A 395 3.67 -24.23 -5.42
CA TRP A 395 2.91 -23.00 -5.63
C TRP A 395 3.85 -21.89 -6.11
N LEU A 396 3.57 -21.37 -7.31
CA LEU A 396 4.32 -20.29 -7.92
C LEU A 396 3.44 -19.06 -8.04
N ALA A 397 3.95 -17.91 -7.63
CA ALA A 397 3.24 -16.66 -7.81
C ALA A 397 3.02 -16.37 -9.32
N PRO A 398 1.78 -16.30 -9.83
CA PRO A 398 1.52 -16.24 -11.27
C PRO A 398 2.15 -15.02 -11.94
N ALA A 399 2.24 -13.89 -11.24
CA ALA A 399 2.90 -12.68 -11.73
C ALA A 399 4.42 -12.90 -11.97
N ILE A 400 5.09 -13.68 -11.12
CA ILE A 400 6.52 -13.98 -11.27
C ILE A 400 6.74 -14.97 -12.41
N VAL A 401 5.90 -16.02 -12.49
CA VAL A 401 5.94 -16.99 -13.60
C VAL A 401 5.77 -16.27 -14.94
N LYS A 402 4.74 -15.41 -15.04
CA LYS A 402 4.49 -14.62 -16.23
C LYS A 402 5.67 -13.71 -16.57
N ALA A 403 6.23 -13.00 -15.59
CA ALA A 403 7.37 -12.10 -15.82
C ALA A 403 8.63 -12.84 -16.32
N ILE A 404 8.87 -14.06 -15.83
CA ILE A 404 9.95 -14.95 -16.29
C ILE A 404 9.66 -15.44 -17.71
N TYR A 405 8.44 -15.94 -17.96
CA TYR A 405 8.01 -16.45 -19.27
C TYR A 405 8.10 -15.40 -20.37
N ASP A 406 7.57 -14.20 -20.11
CA ASP A 406 7.57 -13.07 -21.05
C ASP A 406 9.00 -12.64 -21.45
N LYS A 407 10.02 -13.06 -20.71
CA LYS A 407 11.44 -12.73 -20.94
C LYS A 407 12.30 -13.94 -21.29
N LYS A 408 11.71 -15.10 -21.59
CA LYS A 408 12.43 -16.37 -21.81
C LYS A 408 13.53 -16.31 -22.86
N GLU A 409 13.38 -15.46 -23.88
CA GLU A 409 14.39 -15.23 -24.92
C GLU A 409 15.72 -14.66 -24.42
N PHE A 410 15.73 -14.02 -23.23
CA PHE A 410 16.93 -13.48 -22.60
C PHE A 410 17.62 -14.45 -21.64
N TYR A 411 17.09 -15.67 -21.49
CA TYR A 411 17.59 -16.66 -20.53
C TYR A 411 18.97 -17.22 -20.91
N SER A 412 19.81 -17.42 -19.91
CA SER A 412 21.02 -18.23 -20.02
C SER A 412 21.16 -19.16 -18.80
N ALA A 413 21.72 -20.35 -19.00
CA ALA A 413 21.91 -21.32 -17.91
C ALA A 413 22.81 -20.76 -16.78
N GLU A 414 23.73 -19.84 -17.11
CA GLU A 414 24.58 -19.15 -16.13
C GLU A 414 23.78 -18.33 -15.10
N MET A 415 22.55 -17.92 -15.41
CA MET A 415 21.69 -17.23 -14.44
C MET A 415 21.37 -18.11 -13.23
N VAL A 416 21.19 -19.42 -13.44
CA VAL A 416 21.02 -20.39 -12.36
C VAL A 416 22.30 -20.49 -11.54
N ASP A 417 23.45 -20.56 -12.21
CA ASP A 417 24.75 -20.61 -11.52
C ASP A 417 24.95 -19.40 -10.61
N ARG A 418 24.71 -18.21 -11.16
CA ARG A 418 24.79 -16.96 -10.43
C ARG A 418 23.84 -16.88 -9.23
N CYS A 419 22.66 -17.51 -9.26
CA CYS A 419 21.78 -17.53 -8.09
C CYS A 419 22.41 -18.30 -6.93
N PHE A 420 22.92 -19.50 -7.19
CA PHE A 420 23.55 -20.34 -6.16
C PHE A 420 24.88 -19.78 -5.65
N ASP A 421 25.64 -19.11 -6.53
CA ASP A 421 26.95 -18.55 -6.16
C ASP A 421 26.81 -17.22 -5.40
N ARG A 422 25.89 -16.35 -5.84
CA ARG A 422 25.74 -14.99 -5.27
C ARG A 422 24.83 -14.93 -4.05
N TYR A 423 23.87 -15.85 -3.95
CA TYR A 423 22.87 -15.86 -2.88
C TYR A 423 22.90 -17.18 -2.10
N PRO A 424 24.00 -17.50 -1.37
CA PRO A 424 24.06 -18.72 -0.58
C PRO A 424 23.04 -18.65 0.57
N LEU A 425 21.90 -19.30 0.39
CA LEU A 425 20.83 -19.34 1.39
C LEU A 425 21.04 -20.49 2.38
N PRO A 426 21.10 -20.22 3.70
CA PRO A 426 21.18 -21.29 4.69
C PRO A 426 19.99 -22.24 4.60
N GLN A 427 20.28 -23.54 4.64
CA GLN A 427 19.29 -24.62 4.58
C GLN A 427 18.47 -24.63 3.28
N TYR A 428 19.02 -24.13 2.17
CA TYR A 428 18.42 -24.27 0.85
C TYR A 428 18.41 -25.75 0.42
N LYS A 429 17.22 -26.34 0.28
CA LYS A 429 17.05 -27.79 0.06
C LYS A 429 16.94 -28.18 -1.42
N MET A 430 16.62 -27.26 -2.31
CA MET A 430 16.49 -27.54 -3.74
C MET A 430 17.86 -27.61 -4.42
N SER A 431 18.12 -28.67 -5.19
CA SER A 431 19.38 -28.74 -5.94
C SER A 431 19.38 -27.82 -7.16
N LYS A 432 20.56 -27.41 -7.61
CA LYS A 432 20.74 -26.61 -8.84
C LYS A 432 20.04 -27.21 -10.05
N ALA A 433 20.19 -28.54 -10.23
CA ALA A 433 19.55 -29.26 -11.33
C ALA A 433 18.01 -29.25 -11.23
N LYS A 434 17.45 -29.39 -10.02
CA LYS A 434 15.98 -29.31 -9.82
C LYS A 434 15.47 -27.90 -10.11
N PHE A 435 16.19 -26.87 -9.69
CA PHE A 435 15.83 -25.47 -9.94
C PHE A 435 15.88 -25.12 -11.43
N ALA A 436 16.92 -25.57 -12.14
CA ALA A 436 17.00 -25.42 -13.60
C ALA A 436 15.84 -26.13 -14.32
N LYS A 437 15.45 -27.33 -13.85
CA LYS A 437 14.28 -28.05 -14.40
C LYS A 437 12.98 -27.26 -14.19
N LEU A 438 12.78 -26.65 -13.02
CA LEU A 438 11.61 -25.79 -12.74
C LEU A 438 11.52 -24.62 -13.73
N LEU A 439 12.64 -23.96 -14.03
CA LEU A 439 12.66 -22.87 -15.01
C LEU A 439 12.30 -23.35 -16.42
N ASN A 440 12.81 -24.50 -16.85
CA ASN A 440 12.44 -25.07 -18.15
C ASN A 440 10.94 -25.36 -18.24
N LEU A 441 10.32 -25.89 -17.17
CA LEU A 441 8.87 -26.10 -17.12
C LEU A 441 8.08 -24.78 -17.26
N ILE A 442 8.59 -23.68 -16.68
CA ILE A 442 8.01 -22.35 -16.88
C ILE A 442 8.12 -21.94 -18.35
N PHE A 443 9.26 -22.16 -19.01
CA PHE A 443 9.48 -21.72 -20.39
C PHE A 443 8.73 -22.55 -21.45
N GLU A 444 8.53 -23.84 -21.18
CA GLU A 444 7.89 -24.80 -22.07
C GLU A 444 6.34 -24.74 -22.00
N ASP A 445 5.77 -24.05 -21.00
CA ASP A 445 4.30 -23.92 -20.80
C ASP A 445 3.56 -25.27 -20.63
N GLU A 446 4.30 -26.36 -20.36
CA GLU A 446 3.75 -27.72 -20.43
C GLU A 446 3.05 -28.20 -19.14
N THR A 447 3.14 -27.49 -18.01
CA THR A 447 2.57 -28.00 -16.74
C THR A 447 2.07 -26.96 -15.72
N ILE A 448 2.15 -25.65 -15.98
CA ILE A 448 1.69 -24.63 -15.02
C ILE A 448 0.44 -23.97 -15.59
N ASP A 449 -0.73 -24.53 -15.29
CA ASP A 449 -2.01 -23.93 -15.66
C ASP A 449 -2.21 -22.60 -14.90
N LEU A 450 -1.82 -21.50 -15.54
CA LEU A 450 -2.00 -20.13 -15.03
C LEU A 450 -3.46 -19.68 -14.96
N SER A 451 -4.40 -20.44 -15.54
CA SER A 451 -5.82 -20.09 -15.60
C SER A 451 -6.65 -20.65 -14.42
N THR A 452 -6.03 -21.47 -13.56
CA THR A 452 -6.66 -22.03 -12.35
C THR A 452 -6.16 -21.42 -11.04
N LEU A 453 -5.40 -20.32 -11.08
CA LEU A 453 -4.97 -19.52 -9.92
C LEU A 453 -5.96 -18.44 -9.50
#